data_AF-P95817-F1
#
_entry.id   AF-P95817-F1
#
_cell.length_a   1.000
_cell.length_b   1.000
_cell.length_c   1.000
_cell.angle_alpha   90.00
_cell.angle_beta   90.00
_cell.angle_gamma   90.00
#
_symmetry.space_group_name_H-M   'P 1'
#
loop_
_entity.id
_entity.type
_entity.pdbx_description
1 polymer ?
#
loop_
_entity_poly.entity_id
_entity_poly.type
_entity_poly.pdbx_seq_one_letter_code
_entity_poly.pdbx_strand_id
1 'polypeptide(L)'
;MKIAIAGSGYVGLSLAVLLAQHHEVKVIDVIKDKVESINNRKSPIKDEAIEKYLVEKELNLEASLDPAHVYKDVEYAIIATPTNYDVDLNQFDTSSVEAAIKTCMEYNDTCTIVIKSLPPKFRNLSKTFSQALLLYSS
;
A
#
# COMPACT_ATOMS: atom_id res chain seq x y z
N MET A 1 -10.80 -7.37 -10.11
CA MET A 1 -10.85 -6.04 -9.48
C MET A 1 -9.54 -5.31 -9.73
N LYS A 2 -9.55 -3.98 -9.69
CA LYS A 2 -8.34 -3.13 -9.75
C LYS A 2 -8.02 -2.58 -8.37
N ILE A 3 -6.80 -2.84 -7.89
CA ILE A 3 -6.38 -2.53 -6.52
C ILE A 3 -5.07 -1.75 -6.55
N ALA A 4 -5.06 -0.56 -5.95
CA ALA A 4 -3.84 0.18 -5.66
C ALA A 4 -3.30 -0.20 -4.28
N ILE A 5 -1.98 -0.24 -4.13
CA ILE A 5 -1.31 -0.43 -2.83
C ILE A 5 -0.23 0.63 -2.66
N ALA A 6 -0.32 1.42 -1.60
CA ALA A 6 0.66 2.44 -1.25
C ALA A 6 1.69 1.89 -0.25
N GLY A 7 2.94 1.80 -0.72
CA GLY A 7 4.08 1.28 0.03
C GLY A 7 4.40 -0.17 -0.31
N SER A 8 5.68 -0.46 -0.57
CA SER A 8 6.18 -1.80 -0.90
C SER A 8 7.06 -2.41 0.22
N GLY A 9 6.74 -2.11 1.48
CA GLY A 9 7.31 -2.81 2.63
C GLY A 9 6.73 -4.22 2.80
N TYR A 10 7.07 -4.92 3.89
CA TYR A 10 6.56 -6.28 4.16
C TYR A 10 5.04 -6.39 4.06
N VAL A 11 4.30 -5.45 4.65
CA VAL A 11 2.83 -5.46 4.63
C VAL A 11 2.28 -5.20 3.23
N GLY A 12 2.74 -4.15 2.56
CA GLY A 12 2.23 -3.77 1.25
C GLY A 12 2.57 -4.80 0.18
N LEU A 13 3.82 -5.29 0.13
CA LEU A 13 4.25 -6.24 -0.88
C LEU A 13 3.64 -7.64 -0.68
N SER A 14 3.48 -8.09 0.58
CA SER A 14 2.80 -9.37 0.84
C SER A 14 1.35 -9.36 0.35
N LEU A 15 0.61 -8.26 0.61
CA LEU A 15 -0.74 -8.07 0.09
C LEU A 15 -0.75 -7.96 -1.43
N ALA A 16 0.22 -7.24 -2.02
CA ALA A 16 0.32 -7.08 -3.46
C ALA A 16 0.47 -8.43 -4.17
N VAL A 17 1.43 -9.24 -3.72
CA VAL A 17 1.67 -10.57 -4.28
C VAL A 17 0.47 -11.49 -4.06
N LEU A 18 -0.14 -11.46 -2.88
CA LEU A 18 -1.33 -12.28 -2.58
C LEU A 18 -2.49 -11.96 -3.53
N LEU A 19 -2.84 -10.67 -3.66
CA LEU A 19 -3.99 -10.21 -4.42
C LEU A 19 -3.76 -10.29 -5.95
N ALA A 20 -2.52 -10.08 -6.40
CA ALA A 20 -2.16 -10.08 -7.82
C ALA A 20 -2.32 -11.46 -8.50
N GLN A 21 -2.52 -12.52 -7.74
CA GLN A 21 -2.85 -13.85 -8.27
C GLN A 21 -4.23 -13.90 -8.93
N HIS A 22 -5.14 -12.99 -8.53
CA HIS A 22 -6.54 -13.01 -8.98
C HIS A 22 -7.08 -11.65 -9.42
N HIS A 23 -6.33 -10.57 -9.20
CA HIS A 23 -6.74 -9.19 -9.45
C HIS A 23 -5.63 -8.37 -10.09
N GLU A 24 -5.98 -7.26 -10.73
CA GLU A 24 -5.00 -6.29 -11.21
C GLU A 24 -4.52 -5.45 -10.02
N VAL A 25 -3.24 -5.53 -9.72
CA VAL A 25 -2.63 -4.83 -8.59
C VAL A 25 -1.56 -3.87 -9.09
N LYS A 26 -1.68 -2.61 -8.67
CA LYS A 26 -0.66 -1.58 -8.88
C LYS A 26 -0.08 -1.11 -7.55
N VAL A 27 1.23 -1.14 -7.42
CA VAL A 27 1.95 -0.67 -6.23
C VAL A 27 2.54 0.70 -6.52
N ILE A 28 2.30 1.67 -5.64
CA ILE A 28 3.04 2.94 -5.63
C ILE A 28 4.11 2.88 -4.53
N ASP A 29 5.33 3.24 -4.87
CA ASP A 29 6.42 3.48 -3.91
C ASP A 29 7.18 4.75 -4.30
N VAL A 30 7.93 5.32 -3.37
CA VAL A 30 8.77 6.50 -3.61
C VAL A 30 10.20 6.12 -3.99
N ILE A 31 10.59 4.86 -3.76
CA ILE A 31 11.94 4.36 -4.02
C ILE A 31 11.96 3.66 -5.39
N LYS A 32 12.62 4.31 -6.36
CA LYS A 32 12.74 3.82 -7.75
C LYS A 32 13.28 2.38 -7.85
N ASP A 33 14.33 2.05 -7.09
CA ASP A 33 14.94 0.71 -7.13
C ASP A 33 13.97 -0.39 -6.69
N LYS A 34 13.04 -0.08 -5.78
CA LYS A 34 11.98 -1.03 -5.38
C LYS A 34 10.98 -1.25 -6.49
N VAL A 35 10.55 -0.17 -7.14
CA VAL A 35 9.64 -0.20 -8.29
C VAL A 35 10.23 -1.05 -9.41
N GLU A 36 11.49 -0.79 -9.78
CA GLU A 36 12.19 -1.56 -10.81
C GLU A 36 12.36 -3.02 -10.41
N SER A 37 12.68 -3.32 -9.15
CA SER A 37 12.80 -4.70 -8.67
C SER A 37 11.49 -5.47 -8.81
N ILE A 38 10.37 -4.89 -8.35
CA ILE A 38 9.04 -5.52 -8.43
C ILE A 38 8.63 -5.78 -9.88
N ASN A 39 8.81 -4.80 -10.77
CA ASN A 39 8.51 -4.95 -12.20
C ASN A 39 9.39 -5.99 -12.89
N ASN A 40 10.61 -6.20 -12.39
CA ASN A 40 11.51 -7.27 -12.83
C ASN A 40 11.29 -8.60 -12.08
N ARG A 41 10.17 -8.74 -11.33
CA ARG A 41 9.81 -9.94 -10.58
C ARG A 41 10.88 -10.35 -9.55
N LYS A 42 11.54 -9.35 -8.96
CA LYS A 42 12.52 -9.51 -7.87
C LYS A 42 12.01 -8.83 -6.61
N SER A 43 12.10 -9.52 -5.48
CA SER A 43 11.68 -8.94 -4.21
C SER A 43 12.68 -7.87 -3.74
N PRO A 44 12.24 -6.66 -3.39
CA PRO A 44 13.07 -5.65 -2.73
C PRO A 44 13.27 -5.88 -1.22
N ILE A 45 12.64 -6.93 -0.66
CA ILE A 45 12.73 -7.33 0.75
C ILE A 45 13.06 -8.80 0.87
N LYS A 46 13.68 -9.20 1.97
CA LYS A 46 14.06 -10.59 2.21
C LYS A 46 12.89 -11.35 2.81
N ASP A 47 12.15 -12.06 1.97
CA ASP A 47 10.99 -12.88 2.34
C ASP A 47 10.86 -14.04 1.34
N GLU A 48 11.04 -15.27 1.83
CA GLU A 48 11.10 -16.47 1.00
C GLU A 48 9.80 -16.70 0.21
N ALA A 49 8.64 -16.40 0.80
CA ALA A 49 7.37 -16.60 0.14
C ALA A 49 7.15 -15.58 -0.97
N ILE A 50 7.45 -14.30 -0.71
CA ILE A 50 7.35 -13.23 -1.71
C ILE A 50 8.31 -13.49 -2.88
N GLU A 51 9.58 -13.80 -2.58
CA GLU A 51 10.59 -14.12 -3.60
C GLU A 51 10.12 -15.28 -4.48
N LYS A 52 9.64 -16.36 -3.86
CA LYS A 52 9.12 -17.53 -4.57
C LYS A 52 7.92 -17.17 -5.46
N TYR A 53 6.93 -16.45 -4.94
CA TYR A 53 5.71 -16.15 -5.69
C TYR A 53 5.97 -15.17 -6.84
N LEU A 54 6.82 -14.16 -6.63
CA LEU A 54 7.23 -13.24 -7.69
C LEU A 54 7.91 -13.99 -8.85
N VAL A 55 8.64 -15.07 -8.59
CA VAL A 55 9.29 -15.86 -9.65
C VAL A 55 8.31 -16.86 -10.27
N GLU A 56 7.64 -17.66 -9.45
CA GLU A 56 6.92 -18.87 -9.90
C GLU A 56 5.47 -18.63 -10.34
N LYS A 57 4.81 -17.55 -9.92
CA LYS A 57 3.38 -17.33 -10.18
C LYS A 57 3.14 -16.30 -11.26
N GLU A 58 2.14 -16.52 -12.10
CA GLU A 58 1.60 -15.45 -12.94
C GLU A 58 0.88 -14.45 -12.02
N LEU A 59 1.39 -13.21 -11.99
CA LEU A 59 0.87 -12.14 -11.14
C LEU A 59 0.53 -10.97 -12.05
N ASN A 60 -0.69 -10.45 -11.93
CA ASN A 60 -1.06 -9.18 -12.53
C ASN A 60 -0.65 -8.04 -11.59
N LEU A 61 0.67 -7.85 -11.50
CA LEU A 61 1.33 -6.93 -10.57
C LEU A 61 2.22 -5.97 -11.35
N GLU A 62 2.00 -4.69 -11.13
CA GLU A 62 2.85 -3.60 -11.64
C GLU A 62 3.22 -2.68 -10.47
N ALA A 63 4.43 -2.13 -10.47
CA ALA A 63 4.85 -1.06 -9.57
C ALA A 63 5.14 0.22 -10.36
N SER A 64 4.88 1.39 -9.77
CA SER A 64 5.16 2.68 -10.39
C SER A 64 5.56 3.75 -9.35
N LEU A 65 6.13 4.84 -9.86
CA LEU A 65 6.35 6.10 -9.13
C LEU A 65 5.24 7.13 -9.44
N ASP A 66 4.37 6.84 -10.42
CA ASP A 66 3.34 7.76 -10.89
C ASP A 66 1.99 7.49 -10.20
N PRO A 67 1.55 8.37 -9.28
CA PRO A 67 0.28 8.19 -8.58
C PRO A 67 -0.93 8.30 -9.51
N ALA A 68 -0.85 9.09 -10.58
CA ALA A 68 -1.96 9.22 -11.52
C ALA A 68 -2.23 7.89 -12.23
N HIS A 69 -1.18 7.17 -12.63
CA HIS A 69 -1.30 5.84 -13.22
C HIS A 69 -1.77 4.77 -12.22
N VAL A 70 -1.29 4.83 -10.97
CA VAL A 70 -1.60 3.81 -9.96
C VAL A 70 -3.03 3.92 -9.45
N TYR A 71 -3.51 5.12 -9.15
CA TYR A 71 -4.82 5.32 -8.52
C TYR A 71 -5.97 5.43 -9.54
N LYS A 72 -5.67 5.59 -10.83
CA LYS A 72 -6.70 5.71 -11.86
C LYS A 72 -7.54 4.45 -11.97
N ASP A 73 -8.87 4.63 -11.91
CA ASP A 73 -9.90 3.61 -12.10
C ASP A 73 -9.77 2.40 -11.15
N VAL A 74 -9.13 2.56 -9.98
CA VAL A 74 -9.06 1.51 -8.96
C VAL A 74 -10.33 1.48 -8.11
N GLU A 75 -10.73 0.28 -7.69
CA GLU A 75 -11.89 0.07 -6.82
C GLU A 75 -11.48 0.18 -5.34
N TYR A 76 -10.27 -0.27 -5.02
CA TYR A 76 -9.69 -0.22 -3.68
C TYR A 76 -8.29 0.37 -3.69
N ALA A 77 -7.98 1.18 -2.67
CA ALA A 77 -6.63 1.64 -2.39
C ALA A 77 -6.21 1.21 -0.98
N ILE A 78 -5.22 0.31 -0.90
CA ILE A 78 -4.68 -0.18 0.37
C ILE A 78 -3.48 0.68 0.77
N ILE A 79 -3.58 1.37 1.91
CA ILE A 79 -2.50 2.19 2.44
C ILE A 79 -1.69 1.36 3.44
N ALA A 80 -0.44 1.07 3.10
CA ALA A 80 0.49 0.25 3.87
C ALA A 80 1.86 0.94 4.02
N THR A 81 1.86 2.27 4.11
CA THR A 81 3.06 3.08 4.33
C THR A 81 3.57 2.94 5.77
N PRO A 82 4.86 3.21 6.05
CA PRO A 82 5.42 3.07 7.39
C PRO A 82 4.73 3.95 8.43
N THR A 83 4.43 3.38 9.60
CA THR A 83 3.97 4.08 10.81
C THR A 83 5.06 3.94 11.88
N ASN A 84 5.95 4.92 11.95
CA ASN A 84 7.06 4.87 12.90
C ASN A 84 6.61 5.37 14.27
N TYR A 85 7.09 4.72 15.34
CA TYR A 85 6.88 5.20 16.70
C TYR A 85 7.97 6.22 17.05
N ASP A 86 7.56 7.45 17.35
CA ASP A 86 8.43 8.46 17.92
C ASP A 86 8.51 8.24 19.43
N VAL A 87 9.66 7.76 19.89
CA VAL A 87 9.92 7.45 21.30
C VAL A 87 10.00 8.71 22.16
N ASP A 88 10.43 9.83 21.59
CA ASP A 88 10.62 11.09 22.31
C ASP A 88 9.27 11.80 22.50
N LEU A 89 8.42 11.75 21.48
CA LEU A 89 7.06 12.31 21.50
C LEU A 89 6.00 11.34 22.03
N ASN A 90 6.37 10.07 22.27
CA ASN A 90 5.49 9.02 22.77
C ASN A 90 4.22 8.86 21.91
N GLN A 91 4.36 9.01 20.59
CA GLN A 91 3.29 8.98 19.60
C GLN A 91 3.76 8.30 18.32
N PHE A 92 2.84 7.76 17.51
CA PHE A 92 3.22 7.32 16.16
C PHE A 92 3.11 8.49 15.18
N ASP A 93 4.07 8.56 14.27
CA ASP A 93 4.02 9.42 13.11
C ASP A 93 3.14 8.79 12.02
N THR A 94 2.00 9.43 11.73
CA THR A 94 1.06 9.04 10.67
C THR A 94 1.16 9.89 9.41
N SER A 95 2.15 10.78 9.33
CA SER A 95 2.32 11.70 8.20
C SER A 95 2.35 10.98 6.85
N SER A 96 3.01 9.82 6.78
CA SER A 96 3.09 9.00 5.56
C SER A 96 1.71 8.47 5.13
N VAL A 97 0.89 8.03 6.09
CA VAL A 97 -0.45 7.49 5.86
C VAL A 97 -1.37 8.61 5.39
N GLU A 98 -1.35 9.74 6.07
CA GLU A 98 -2.15 10.91 5.70
C GLU A 98 -1.77 11.46 4.33
N ALA A 99 -0.48 11.52 4.00
CA ALA A 99 -0.01 11.90 2.68
C ALA A 99 -0.52 10.94 1.60
N ALA A 100 -0.40 9.62 1.82
CA ALA A 100 -0.86 8.62 0.87
C ALA A 100 -2.38 8.68 0.64
N ILE A 101 -3.18 8.91 1.70
CA ILE A 101 -4.63 9.11 1.59
C ILE A 101 -4.94 10.35 0.74
N LYS A 102 -4.30 11.49 1.04
CA LYS A 102 -4.51 12.73 0.30
C LYS A 102 -4.17 12.57 -1.18
N THR A 103 -3.03 11.96 -1.50
CA THR A 103 -2.63 11.69 -2.88
C THR A 103 -3.62 10.74 -3.56
N CYS A 104 -4.07 9.68 -2.88
CA CYS A 104 -5.10 8.79 -3.42
C CYS A 104 -6.37 9.56 -3.79
N MET A 105 -6.88 10.39 -2.87
CA MET A 105 -8.09 11.18 -3.09
C MET A 105 -7.92 12.26 -4.17
N GLU A 106 -6.71 12.77 -4.39
CA GLU A 106 -6.42 13.71 -5.47
C GLU A 106 -6.62 13.09 -6.87
N TYR A 107 -6.25 11.81 -7.02
CA TYR A 107 -6.33 11.11 -8.31
C TYR A 107 -7.56 10.21 -8.46
N ASN A 108 -8.19 9.80 -7.35
CA ASN A 108 -9.40 8.99 -7.33
C ASN A 108 -10.14 9.15 -5.98
N ASP A 109 -11.16 10.00 -5.97
CA ASP A 109 -12.01 10.31 -4.81
C ASP A 109 -13.23 9.38 -4.65
N THR A 110 -13.30 8.31 -5.45
CA THR A 110 -14.42 7.36 -5.46
C THR A 110 -14.03 5.96 -4.99
N CYS A 111 -12.74 5.62 -4.96
CA CYS A 111 -12.28 4.31 -4.52
C CYS A 111 -12.43 4.13 -3.01
N THR A 112 -12.58 2.87 -2.58
CA THR A 112 -12.60 2.55 -1.15
C THR A 112 -11.17 2.50 -0.62
N ILE A 113 -10.86 3.38 0.32
CA ILE A 113 -9.54 3.42 0.96
C ILE A 113 -9.52 2.44 2.13
N VAL A 114 -8.55 1.53 2.16
CA VAL A 114 -8.34 0.56 3.22
C VAL A 114 -6.99 0.82 3.86
N ILE A 115 -6.96 1.21 5.13
CA ILE A 115 -5.69 1.48 5.82
C ILE A 115 -5.28 0.25 6.61
N LYS A 116 -4.08 -0.27 6.34
CA LYS A 116 -3.49 -1.41 7.04
C LYS A 116 -2.38 -0.95 7.98
N SER A 117 -2.26 -1.61 9.13
CA SER A 117 -1.20 -1.39 10.13
C SER A 117 -1.28 -0.06 10.89
N LEU A 118 -2.48 0.29 11.37
CA LEU A 118 -2.65 1.36 12.34
C LEU A 118 -2.70 0.83 13.77
N PRO A 119 -1.91 1.40 14.69
CA PRO A 119 -2.04 1.14 16.12
C PRO A 119 -3.46 1.47 16.63
N PRO A 120 -3.95 0.81 17.70
CA PRO A 120 -5.33 0.96 18.19
C PRO A 120 -5.77 2.40 18.53
N LYS A 121 -4.81 3.29 18.82
CA LYS A 121 -5.07 4.68 19.20
C LYS A 121 -5.52 5.57 18.03
N PHE A 122 -5.46 5.12 16.77
CA PHE A 122 -5.71 5.95 15.57
C PHE A 122 -7.17 5.98 15.07
N ARG A 123 -8.15 5.78 15.96
CA ARG A 123 -9.60 5.86 15.65
C ARG A 123 -10.08 7.20 15.05
N ASN A 124 -9.27 8.25 15.13
CA ASN A 124 -9.66 9.57 14.63
C ASN A 124 -9.45 9.72 13.11
N LEU A 125 -8.63 8.89 12.45
CA LEU A 125 -8.39 9.00 11.00
C LEU A 125 -9.66 8.76 10.17
N SER A 126 -10.52 7.82 10.59
CA SER A 126 -11.82 7.60 9.93
C SER A 126 -12.82 8.74 10.14
N LYS A 127 -12.61 9.61 11.15
CA LYS A 127 -13.43 10.82 11.31
C LYS A 127 -13.00 11.92 10.35
N THR A 128 -11.71 12.01 10.06
CA THR A 128 -11.15 12.97 9.10
C THR A 128 -11.40 12.55 7.66
N PHE A 129 -11.34 11.25 7.38
CA PHE A 129 -11.53 10.68 6.04
C PHE A 129 -12.72 9.72 6.05
N SER A 130 -13.91 10.23 5.75
CA SER A 130 -15.17 9.46 5.80
C SER A 130 -15.24 8.27 4.84
N GLN A 131 -14.41 8.27 3.79
CA GLN A 131 -14.30 7.20 2.80
C GLN A 131 -13.29 6.10 3.18
N ALA A 132 -12.54 6.28 4.28
CA ALA A 132 -11.51 5.34 4.69
C ALA A 132 -12.05 4.27 5.66
N LEU A 133 -11.93 3.01 5.26
CA LEU A 133 -12.14 1.85 6.11
C LEU A 133 -10.83 1.52 6.87
N LEU A 134 -10.90 1.51 8.20
CA LEU A 134 -9.77 1.16 9.06
C LEU A 134 -9.78 -0.33 9.37
N LEU A 135 -8.73 -1.05 8.94
CA LEU A 135 -8.51 -2.45 9.31
C LEU A 135 -7.37 -2.57 10.33
N TYR A 136 -7.74 -2.72 11.60
CA TYR A 136 -6.80 -2.97 12.68
C TYR A 136 -6.25 -4.41 12.61
N SER A 137 -4.95 -4.57 12.80
CA SER A 137 -4.36 -5.88 13.17
C SER A 137 -4.48 -6.06 14.67
N SER A 138 -4.98 -7.23 15.08
CA SER A 138 -5.07 -7.66 16.50
C SER A 138 -3.70 -7.93 17.08
#